data_AF-A0A7V4QC79-F1
#
_entry.id   AF-A0A7V4QC79-F1
#
_cell.length_a   1.000
_cell.length_b   1.000
_cell.length_c   1.000
_cell.angle_alpha   90.00
_cell.angle_beta   90.00
_cell.angle_gamma   90.00
#
_symmetry.space_group_name_H-M   'P 1'
#
loop_
_entity.id
_entity.type
_entity.pdbx_description
1 polymer ?
#
loop_
_entity_poly.entity_id
_entity_poly.type
_entity_poly.pdbx_seq_one_letter_code
_entity_poly.pdbx_strand_id
1 'polypeptide(L)' 'MHSEDSKKELATLKRKATEIASKIHDIVEDTLWSEYSELKPLSEKIIDACERYYAFKKEHGL' A
#
# COMPACT_ATOMS: atom_id res chain seq x y z
N MET A 1 -8.29 15.40 -21.08
CA MET A 1 -9.23 15.68 -19.97
C MET A 1 -9.27 14.48 -19.02
N HIS A 2 -8.11 14.07 -18.47
CA HIS A 2 -7.97 12.83 -17.66
C HIS A 2 -7.24 13.01 -16.32
N SER A 3 -6.87 14.25 -15.95
CA SER A 3 -6.01 14.49 -14.78
C SER A 3 -6.72 14.25 -13.45
N GLU A 4 -8.03 14.46 -13.35
CA GLU A 4 -8.77 14.23 -12.11
C GLU A 4 -8.98 12.75 -11.81
N ASP A 5 -9.27 11.93 -12.82
CA ASP A 5 -9.43 10.49 -12.63
C ASP A 5 -8.09 9.82 -12.28
N SER A 6 -6.99 10.23 -12.93
CA SER A 6 -5.66 9.76 -12.56
C SER A 6 -5.27 10.18 -11.13
N LYS A 7 -5.66 11.37 -10.66
CA LYS A 7 -5.44 11.77 -9.25
C LYS A 7 -6.25 10.92 -8.27
N LYS A 8 -7.50 10.58 -8.60
CA LYS A 8 -8.35 9.70 -7.77
C LYS A 8 -7.80 8.28 -7.69
N GLU A 9 -7.33 7.74 -8.81
CA GLU A 9 -6.72 6.41 -8.84
C GLU A 9 -5.40 6.41 -8.05
N LEU A 10 -4.57 7.43 -8.20
CA LEU A 10 -3.34 7.58 -7.42
C LEU A 10 -3.61 7.67 -5.90
N ALA A 11 -4.68 8.38 -5.49
CA ALA A 11 -5.11 8.41 -4.10
C ALA A 11 -5.61 7.05 -3.60
N THR A 12 -6.30 6.29 -4.46
CA THR A 12 -6.74 4.93 -4.17
C THR A 12 -5.56 3.98 -3.97
N LEU A 13 -4.56 4.04 -4.84
CA LEU A 13 -3.32 3.26 -4.73
C LEU A 13 -2.57 3.59 -3.42
N LYS A 14 -2.45 4.89 -3.09
CA LYS A 14 -1.85 5.32 -1.83
C LYS A 14 -2.59 4.76 -0.62
N ARG A 15 -3.92 4.83 -0.62
CA ARG A 15 -4.75 4.31 0.48
C ARG A 15 -4.53 2.80 0.67
N LYS A 16 -4.49 2.02 -0.40
CA LYS A 16 -4.23 0.57 -0.33
C LYS A 16 -2.89 0.27 0.35
N ALA A 17 -1.82 0.99 0.01
CA ALA A 17 -0.52 0.82 0.65
C ALA A 17 -0.59 1.18 2.16
N THR A 18 -1.28 2.27 2.52
CA THR A 18 -1.46 2.67 3.92
C THR A 18 -2.27 1.65 4.72
N GLU A 19 -3.33 1.08 4.16
CA GLU A 19 -4.13 0.03 4.82
C GLU A 19 -3.30 -1.21 5.15
N ILE A 20 -2.37 -1.60 4.28
CA ILE A 20 -1.45 -2.72 4.54
C ILE A 20 -0.46 -2.33 5.65
N ALA A 21 0.06 -1.09 5.63
CA ALA A 21 0.96 -0.58 6.66
C ALA A 21 0.30 -0.61 8.05
N SER A 22 -0.96 -0.18 8.14
CA SER A 22 -1.74 -0.25 9.39
C SER A 22 -1.87 -1.68 9.91
N LYS A 23 -2.15 -2.66 9.05
CA LYS A 23 -2.22 -4.06 9.48
C LYS A 23 -0.89 -4.59 10.00
N ILE A 24 0.22 -4.21 9.36
CA ILE A 24 1.56 -4.58 9.85
C ILE A 24 1.81 -3.95 11.23
N HIS A 25 1.43 -2.69 11.41
CA HIS A 25 1.53 -2.00 12.70
C HIS A 25 0.75 -2.72 13.79
N ASP A 26 -0.51 -3.06 13.54
CA ASP A 26 -1.38 -3.76 14.50
C ASP A 26 -0.77 -5.13 14.87
N ILE A 27 -0.20 -5.87 13.91
CA ILE A 27 0.49 -7.14 14.21
C ILE A 27 1.72 -6.92 15.09
N VAL A 28 2.54 -5.91 14.79
CA VAL A 28 3.77 -5.65 15.55
C VAL A 28 3.46 -5.13 16.96
N GLU A 29 2.41 -4.33 17.13
CA GLU A 29 2.02 -3.74 18.41
C GLU A 29 1.23 -4.72 19.29
N ASP A 30 0.23 -5.41 18.74
CA ASP A 30 -0.78 -6.13 19.53
C ASP A 30 -0.68 -7.65 19.45
N THR A 31 -0.36 -8.21 18.28
CA THR A 31 -0.53 -9.66 18.03
C THR A 31 0.75 -10.38 17.57
N LEU A 32 1.93 -9.80 17.85
CA LEU A 32 3.21 -10.28 17.31
C LEU A 32 3.44 -11.77 17.56
N TRP A 33 3.23 -12.24 18.79
CA TRP A 33 3.52 -13.63 19.16
C TRP A 33 2.54 -14.66 18.57
N SER A 34 1.40 -14.23 18.05
CA SER A 34 0.39 -15.09 17.43
C SER A 34 0.32 -14.97 15.91
N GLU A 35 0.61 -13.78 15.36
CA GLU A 35 0.38 -13.46 13.94
C GLU A 35 1.65 -13.05 13.17
N TYR A 36 2.86 -13.18 13.76
CA TYR A 36 4.11 -12.81 13.07
C TYR A 36 4.30 -13.48 11.70
N SER A 37 3.68 -14.65 11.46
CA SER A 37 3.75 -15.33 10.16
C SER A 37 3.16 -14.49 9.02
N GLU A 38 2.21 -13.61 9.31
CA GLU A 38 1.56 -12.72 8.34
C GLU A 38 2.46 -11.54 7.94
N LEU A 39 3.51 -11.23 8.70
CA LEU A 39 4.40 -10.11 8.40
C LEU A 39 5.10 -10.26 7.05
N LYS A 40 5.53 -11.47 6.68
CA LYS A 40 6.19 -11.72 5.39
C LYS A 40 5.25 -11.46 4.20
N PRO A 41 4.08 -12.11 4.08
CA PRO A 41 3.19 -11.84 2.96
C PRO A 41 2.65 -10.41 2.95
N LEU A 42 2.45 -9.77 4.11
CA LEU A 42 2.07 -8.35 4.17
C LEU A 42 3.19 -7.43 3.70
N SER A 43 4.45 -7.74 4.03
CA SER A 43 5.64 -7.01 3.56
C SER A 43 5.78 -7.08 2.03
N GLU A 44 5.55 -8.25 1.45
CA GLU A 44 5.55 -8.40 -0.01
C GLU A 44 4.41 -7.58 -0.66
N LYS A 45 3.21 -7.59 -0.06
CA LYS A 45 2.05 -6.81 -0.56
C LYS A 45 2.25 -5.30 -0.47
N ILE A 46 2.83 -4.78 0.62
CA ILE A 46 3.05 -3.33 0.75
C ILE A 46 4.12 -2.85 -0.23
N ILE A 47 5.14 -3.65 -0.52
CA ILE A 47 6.16 -3.33 -1.54
C ILE A 47 5.48 -3.24 -2.92
N ASP A 48 4.73 -4.25 -3.34
CA ASP A 48 3.98 -4.23 -4.61
C ASP A 48 3.00 -3.04 -4.70
N ALA A 49 2.28 -2.74 -3.62
CA ALA A 49 1.37 -1.59 -3.59
C ALA A 49 2.10 -0.25 -3.77
N CYS A 50 3.25 -0.08 -3.13
CA CYS A 50 4.10 1.10 -3.28
C CYS A 50 4.67 1.20 -4.71
N GLU A 51 5.16 0.09 -5.27
CA GLU A 51 5.68 0.04 -6.64
C GLU A 51 4.60 0.42 -7.66
N ARG A 52 3.37 -0.11 -7.51
CA ARG A 52 2.22 0.28 -8.35
C ARG A 52 1.87 1.75 -8.23
N TYR A 53 1.88 2.29 -7.01
CA TYR A 53 1.66 3.72 -6.79
C TYR A 53 2.67 4.56 -7.57
N TYR A 54 3.97 4.24 -7.46
CA TYR A 54 5.02 5.00 -8.14
C TYR A 54 5.03 4.78 -9.66
N ALA A 55 4.75 3.57 -10.13
CA ALA A 55 4.61 3.27 -11.55
C ALA A 55 3.46 4.10 -12.16
N PHE A 56 2.29 4.10 -11.51
CA PHE A 56 1.13 4.87 -11.95
C PHE A 56 1.41 6.38 -11.90
N LYS A 57 2.04 6.87 -10.83
CA LYS A 57 2.44 8.28 -10.70
C LYS A 57 3.33 8.71 -11.88
N LYS A 58 4.32 7.88 -12.21
CA LYS A 58 5.27 8.13 -13.31
C LYS A 58 4.58 8.10 -14.68
N GLU A 59 3.73 7.10 -14.93
CA GLU A 59 3.02 6.93 -16.21
C GLU A 59 2.09 8.11 -16.52
N HIS A 60 1.44 8.65 -15.50
CA HIS A 60 0.49 9.76 -15.65
C HIS A 60 1.09 11.15 -15.40
N GLY A 61 2.40 11.26 -15.13
CA GLY A 61 3.08 12.53 -14.89
C GLY A 61 2.52 13.32 -13.69
N LEU A 62 2.12 12.61 -12.63
CA LEU A 62 1.51 13.16 -11.41
C LEU A 62 2.54 13.45 -10.29
#